data_AF-A0A931UC48-F1
#
_entry.id   AF-A0A931UC48-F1
#
_cell.length_a   1.000
_cell.length_b   1.000
_cell.length_c   1.000
_cell.angle_alpha   90.00
_cell.angle_beta   90.00
_cell.angle_gamma   90.00
#
_symmetry.space_group_name_H-M   'P 1'
#
loop_
_entity.id
_entity.type
_entity.pdbx_description
1 polymer ?
#
loop_
_entity_poly.entity_id
_entity_poly.type
_entity_poly.pdbx_seq_one_letter_code
_entity_poly.pdbx_strand_id
1 'polypeptide(L)'
;EVASVSELFKIRDFLRTRSAKIIYEGRRGPGCNPGVEFVDPDGFNIELYASMDQIGWEGKSRPPEQWSRAKTLEEAVANPVPGVKY
;
A
#
# COMPACT_ATOMS: atom_id res chain seq x y z
N GLU A 1 -8.84 -1.39 3.85
CA GLU A 1 -8.03 -2.53 3.37
C GLU A 1 -8.74 -3.19 2.20
N VAL A 2 -7.98 -3.70 1.23
CA VAL A 2 -8.46 -4.52 0.11
C VAL A 2 -7.78 -5.89 0.14
N ALA A 3 -8.31 -6.87 -0.59
CA ALA A 3 -7.94 -8.27 -0.41
C ALA A 3 -6.57 -8.63 -0.98
N SER A 4 -6.07 -7.91 -1.98
CA SER A 4 -4.76 -8.17 -2.58
C SER A 4 -4.10 -6.94 -3.18
N VAL A 5 -2.78 -7.00 -3.37
CA VAL A 5 -2.05 -5.95 -4.08
C VAL A 5 -2.51 -5.83 -5.53
N SER A 6 -2.92 -6.93 -6.17
CA SER A 6 -3.49 -6.90 -7.53
C SER A 6 -4.74 -6.01 -7.64
N GLU A 7 -5.55 -5.89 -6.58
CA GLU A 7 -6.70 -4.98 -6.57
C GLU A 7 -6.27 -3.51 -6.53
N LEU A 8 -5.14 -3.18 -5.89
CA LEU A 8 -4.61 -1.83 -5.89
C LEU A 8 -4.26 -1.33 -7.30
N PHE A 9 -3.76 -2.21 -8.17
CA PHE A 9 -3.53 -1.87 -9.58
C PHE A 9 -4.83 -1.53 -10.30
N LYS A 10 -5.87 -2.35 -10.12
CA LYS A 10 -7.20 -2.09 -10.71
C LYS A 10 -7.80 -0.79 -10.20
N ILE A 11 -7.64 -0.51 -8.91
CA ILE A 11 -8.11 0.72 -8.26
C ILE A 11 -7.35 1.93 -8.81
N ARG A 12 -6.02 1.86 -8.91
CA ARG A 12 -5.21 2.92 -9.52
C ARG A 12 -5.68 3.25 -10.93
N ASP A 13 -5.88 2.24 -11.75
CA ASP A 13 -6.32 2.42 -13.13
C ASP A 13 -7.74 3.02 -13.19
N PHE A 14 -8.65 2.55 -12.34
CA PHE A 14 -9.98 3.15 -12.20
C PHE A 14 -9.91 4.63 -11.78
N LEU A 15 -9.13 4.97 -10.75
CA LEU A 15 -8.97 6.34 -10.27
C LEU A 15 -8.43 7.27 -11.38
N ARG A 16 -7.45 6.79 -12.17
CA ARG A 16 -6.93 7.52 -13.33
C ARG A 16 -8.01 7.76 -14.39
N THR A 17 -8.89 6.79 -14.66
CA THR A 17 -10.00 6.97 -15.62
C THR A 17 -11.02 8.03 -15.16
N ARG A 18 -11.07 8.31 -13.85
CA ARG A 18 -11.92 9.32 -13.23
C ARG A 18 -11.22 10.66 -13.01
N SER A 19 -9.97 10.80 -13.46
CA SER A 19 -9.13 11.98 -13.20
C SER A 19 -8.99 12.30 -11.70
N ALA A 20 -9.08 11.29 -10.84
CA ALA A 20 -8.87 11.47 -9.41
C ALA A 20 -7.40 11.82 -9.14
N LYS A 21 -7.17 12.76 -8.21
CA LYS A 21 -5.81 13.19 -7.84
C LYS A 21 -5.16 12.14 -6.96
N ILE A 22 -4.41 11.23 -7.57
CA ILE A 22 -3.53 10.29 -6.85
C ILE A 22 -2.33 11.08 -6.31
N ILE A 23 -2.11 11.01 -5.01
CA ILE A 23 -1.03 11.73 -4.30
C ILE A 23 0.11 10.81 -3.90
N TYR A 24 -0.14 9.49 -3.86
CA TYR A 24 0.89 8.49 -3.61
C TYR A 24 0.45 7.12 -4.11
N GLU A 25 1.40 6.32 -4.58
CA GLU A 25 1.24 4.88 -4.81
C GLU A 25 2.56 4.18 -4.48
N GLY A 26 2.53 3.02 -3.83
CA GLY A 26 3.75 2.31 -3.43
C GLY A 26 3.60 1.59 -2.11
N ARG A 27 4.69 1.46 -1.33
CA ARG A 27 4.69 0.83 0.00
C ARG A 27 5.19 1.79 1.08
N ARG A 28 4.39 2.00 2.12
CA ARG A 28 4.71 2.86 3.26
C ARG A 28 5.62 2.15 4.28
N GLY A 29 6.04 2.90 5.30
CA GLY A 29 7.09 2.52 6.27
C GLY A 29 6.71 1.38 7.23
N PRO A 30 6.39 1.67 8.50
CA PRO A 30 6.35 0.66 9.56
C PRO A 30 5.28 -0.42 9.39
N GLY A 31 4.17 -0.13 8.68
CA GLY A 31 3.15 -1.12 8.34
C GLY A 31 3.48 -1.97 7.11
N CYS A 32 4.52 -1.60 6.34
CA CYS A 32 4.94 -2.25 5.10
C CYS A 32 3.80 -2.58 4.12
N ASN A 33 2.73 -1.78 4.15
CA ASN A 33 1.53 -1.95 3.34
C ASN A 33 1.70 -1.30 1.97
N PRO A 34 1.56 -2.04 0.87
CA PRO A 34 1.31 -1.44 -0.43
C PRO A 34 -0.03 -0.70 -0.43
N GLY A 35 -0.09 0.45 -1.06
CA GLY A 35 -1.29 1.28 -1.09
C GLY A 35 -1.31 2.33 -2.20
N VAL A 36 -2.50 2.86 -2.43
CA VAL A 36 -2.81 4.00 -3.30
C VAL A 36 -3.51 5.04 -2.44
N GLU A 37 -3.02 6.27 -2.49
CA GLU A 37 -3.62 7.42 -1.81
C GLU A 37 -4.09 8.44 -2.84
N PHE A 38 -5.30 8.96 -2.65
CA PHE A 38 -5.90 9.96 -3.51
C PHE A 38 -6.72 10.96 -2.71
N VAL A 39 -7.03 12.10 -3.32
CA VAL A 39 -7.90 13.12 -2.74
C VAL A 39 -9.33 12.90 -3.24
N ASP A 40 -10.29 12.83 -2.33
CA ASP A 40 -11.71 12.76 -2.66
C ASP A 40 -12.25 14.15 -3.09
N PRO A 41 -13.51 14.23 -3.58
CA PRO A 41 -14.10 15.50 -4.02
C PRO A 41 -14.23 16.56 -2.92
N ASP A 42 -14.30 16.15 -1.65
CA ASP A 42 -14.42 17.04 -0.48
C ASP A 42 -13.05 17.51 0.04
N GLY A 43 -11.96 17.00 -0.53
CA GLY A 43 -10.59 17.39 -0.21
C GLY A 43 -9.91 16.51 0.84
N PHE A 44 -10.50 15.37 1.21
CA PHE A 44 -9.90 14.43 2.15
C PHE A 44 -8.95 13.47 1.44
N ASN A 45 -7.85 13.13 2.12
CA ASN A 45 -6.93 12.11 1.66
C ASN A 45 -7.44 10.73 2.07
N ILE A 46 -7.64 9.86 1.09
CA ILE A 46 -8.08 8.48 1.29
C ILE A 46 -6.94 7.54 0.94
N GLU A 47 -6.64 6.59 1.82
CA GLU A 47 -5.71 5.49 1.56
C GLU A 47 -6.49 4.17 1.37
N LEU A 48 -6.19 3.49 0.27
CA LEU A 48 -6.55 2.09 0.07
C LEU A 48 -5.26 1.28 0.07
N TYR A 49 -5.17 0.29 0.96
CA TYR A 49 -3.99 -0.53 1.14
C TYR A 49 -4.33 -2.03 1.17
N ALA A 50 -3.31 -2.86 0.94
CA ALA A 50 -3.36 -4.30 1.11
C ALA A 50 -2.15 -4.79 1.92
N SER A 51 -2.23 -6.00 2.48
CA SER A 51 -1.09 -6.72 3.05
C SER A 51 -0.31 -5.93 4.11
N MET A 52 -1.01 -5.18 4.95
CA MET A 52 -0.39 -4.49 6.09
C MET A 52 0.06 -5.52 7.11
N ASP A 53 1.28 -5.35 7.64
CA ASP A 53 1.78 -6.21 8.71
C ASP A 53 0.84 -6.21 9.91
N GLN A 54 0.54 -7.40 10.42
CA GLN A 54 -0.31 -7.58 11.59
C GLN A 54 0.56 -7.91 12.81
N ILE A 55 0.24 -7.30 13.95
CA ILE A 55 0.86 -7.64 15.23
C ILE A 55 0.14 -8.88 15.78
N GLY A 56 0.85 -10.01 15.81
CA GLY A 56 0.35 -11.24 16.41
C GLY A 56 0.36 -11.21 17.94
N TRP A 57 -0.03 -12.32 18.55
CA TRP A 57 -0.14 -12.46 20.01
C TRP A 57 1.18 -12.23 20.78
N GLU A 58 2.33 -12.41 20.12
CA GLU A 58 3.64 -12.12 20.70
C GLU A 58 3.95 -10.61 20.80
N GLY A 59 3.10 -9.74 20.26
CA GLY A 59 3.26 -8.28 20.36
C GLY A 59 4.44 -7.71 19.56
N LYS A 60 5.04 -8.50 18.66
CA LYS A 60 6.21 -8.10 17.87
C LYS A 60 5.77 -7.50 16.54
N SER A 61 6.22 -6.28 16.26
CA SER A 61 6.14 -5.67 14.93
C SER A 61 7.32 -6.12 14.05
N ARG A 62 7.22 -5.86 12.74
CA ARG A 62 8.35 -6.02 11.83
C ARG A 62 9.53 -5.14 12.29
N PRO A 63 10.75 -5.68 12.38
CA PRO A 63 11.91 -4.91 12.81
C PRO A 63 12.24 -3.77 11.81
N PRO A 64 12.74 -2.61 12.28
CA PRO A 64 13.00 -1.44 11.44
C PRO A 64 13.91 -1.70 10.23
N GLU A 65 14.85 -2.64 10.35
CA GLU A 65 15.79 -3.01 9.30
C GLU A 65 15.09 -3.68 8.10
N GLN A 66 13.88 -4.20 8.31
CA GLN A 66 13.05 -4.79 7.26
C GLN A 66 12.01 -3.82 6.69
N TRP A 67 11.95 -2.58 7.17
CA TRP A 67 11.07 -1.57 6.59
C TRP A 67 11.59 -1.19 5.21
N SER A 68 10.84 -1.57 4.18
CA SER A 68 11.23 -1.35 2.79
C SER A 68 10.22 -0.45 2.12
N ARG A 69 10.46 0.87 2.12
CA ARG A 69 9.57 1.79 1.39
C ARG A 69 9.75 1.60 -0.12
N ALA A 70 8.64 1.69 -0.86
CA ALA A 70 8.64 1.71 -2.32
C ALA A 70 7.88 2.94 -2.82
N LYS A 71 8.33 3.51 -3.94
CA LYS A 71 7.75 4.71 -4.55
C LYS A 71 6.69 4.42 -5.61
N THR A 72 6.51 3.15 -5.98
CA THR A 72 5.46 2.69 -6.91
C THR A 72 4.93 1.31 -6.48
N LEU A 73 3.74 0.96 -6.95
CA LEU A 73 3.20 -0.40 -6.74
C LEU A 73 4.07 -1.46 -7.42
N GLU A 74 4.63 -1.15 -8.60
CA GLU A 74 5.53 -2.03 -9.32
C GLU A 74 6.79 -2.34 -8.52
N GLU A 75 7.43 -1.33 -7.91
CA GLU A 75 8.60 -1.51 -7.06
C GLU A 75 8.25 -2.33 -5.80
N ALA A 76 7.07 -2.08 -5.21
CA ALA A 76 6.60 -2.84 -4.06
C ALA A 76 6.44 -4.32 -4.41
N VAL A 77 5.82 -4.64 -5.55
CA VAL A 77 5.60 -6.02 -6.01
C VAL A 77 6.91 -6.70 -6.39
N ALA A 78 7.82 -6.01 -7.08
CA ALA A 78 9.11 -6.57 -7.47
C ALA A 78 10.01 -6.89 -6.26
N ASN A 79 9.82 -6.18 -5.15
CA ASN A 79 10.64 -6.33 -3.94
C ASN A 79 9.74 -6.55 -2.71
N PRO A 80 9.10 -7.73 -2.54
CA PRO A 80 8.25 -7.99 -1.40
C PRO A 80 9.04 -7.99 -0.08
N VAL A 81 8.39 -7.55 1.00
CA VAL A 81 9.00 -7.65 2.34
C VAL A 81 9.07 -9.12 2.78
N PRO A 82 10.05 -9.50 3.62
CA PRO A 82 10.20 -10.89 4.07
C PRO A 82 8.90 -11.44 4.68
N GLY A 83 8.53 -12.65 4.24
CA GLY A 83 7.35 -13.38 4.74
C GLY A 83 6.01 -12.98 4.10
N VAL A 84 5.98 -12.03 3.17
CA VAL A 84 4.75 -11.60 2.50
C VAL A 84 4.75 -12.06 1.03
N LYS A 85 3.58 -12.47 0.55
CA LYS A 85 3.31 -12.76 -0.86
C LYS A 85 2.19 -11.83 -1.34
N TYR A 86 2.41 -11.18 -2.47
CA TYR A 86 1.48 -10.23 -3.08
C TYR A 86 0.70 -10.85 -4.23
#